data_AF-A0A316MJV3-F1
#
_entry.id   AF-A0A316MJV3-F1
#
_cell.length_a   1.000
_cell.length_b   1.000
_cell.length_c   1.000
_cell.angle_alpha   90.00
_cell.angle_beta   90.00
_cell.angle_gamma   90.00
#
_symmetry.space_group_name_H-M   'P 1'
#
loop_
_entity.id
_entity.type
_entity.pdbx_description
1 polymer ?
#
loop_
_entity_poly.entity_id
_entity_poly.type
_entity_poly.pdbx_seq_one_letter_code
_entity_poly.pdbx_strand_id
1 'polypeptide(L)' 'MLEYPDCPAPERPALPALNGAEPLDSPANAEALMIRDDAIRTYINGLLSALRCHQARRDYGSK' A
#
# COMPACT_ATOMS: atom_id res chain seq x y z
N MET A 1 20.70 11.39 22.49
CA MET A 1 20.46 10.21 21.64
C MET A 1 19.65 10.72 20.45
N LEU A 2 20.17 10.65 19.23
CA LEU A 2 19.42 11.09 18.05
C LEU A 2 18.38 10.01 17.74
N GLU A 3 17.12 10.28 18.07
CA GLU A 3 16.03 9.42 17.63
C GLU A 3 15.85 9.59 16.12
N TYR A 4 16.13 8.52 15.38
CA TYR A 4 15.85 8.50 13.96
C TYR A 4 14.34 8.37 13.77
N PRO A 5 13.75 9.08 12.79
CA PRO A 5 12.35 8.85 12.46
C PRO A 5 12.16 7.38 12.07
N ASP A 6 11.21 6.72 12.73
CA ASP A 6 10.76 5.41 12.28
C ASP A 6 10.23 5.54 10.86
N CYS A 7 10.60 4.58 10.01
CA CYS A 7 10.13 4.49 8.63
C CYS A 7 9.09 3.35 8.56
N PRO A 8 7.87 3.53 9.10
CA PRO A 8 6.91 2.45 9.18
C PRO A 8 6.48 2.04 7.77
N ALA A 9 6.55 0.75 7.50
CA ALA A 9 5.87 0.17 6.34
C ALA A 9 4.36 0.14 6.61
N PRO A 10 3.51 0.42 5.61
CA PRO A 10 2.08 0.25 5.76
C PRO A 10 1.74 -1.23 5.99
N GLU A 11 0.67 -1.49 6.73
CA GLU A 11 0.09 -2.83 6.84
C GLU A 11 -0.51 -3.27 5.50
N ARG A 12 -0.49 -4.57 5.23
CA ARG A 12 -1.10 -5.12 4.01
C ARG A 12 -2.62 -4.94 4.11
N PRO A 13 -3.28 -4.32 3.12
CA PRO A 13 -4.73 -4.13 3.15
C PRO A 13 -5.44 -5.48 2.96
N ALA A 14 -6.56 -5.65 3.65
CA ALA A 14 -7.55 -6.65 3.28
C ALA A 14 -8.24 -6.20 1.99
N LEU A 15 -8.41 -7.13 1.05
CA LEU A 15 -9.06 -6.86 -0.23
C LEU A 15 -10.45 -7.52 -0.25
N PRO A 16 -11.48 -6.84 -0.78
CA PRO A 16 -12.78 -7.46 -0.93
C PRO A 16 -12.67 -8.66 -1.89
N ALA A 17 -13.35 -9.75 -1.54
CA ALA A 17 -13.43 -10.93 -2.37
C ALA A 17 -14.36 -10.69 -3.57
N LEU A 18 -14.04 -11.33 -4.70
CA LEU A 18 -14.96 -11.38 -5.84
C LEU A 18 -15.93 -12.55 -5.65
N ASN A 19 -17.17 -12.36 -6.09
CA ASN A 19 -18.13 -13.44 -6.17
C ASN A 19 -17.84 -14.29 -7.43
N GLY A 20 -17.30 -15.48 -7.23
CA GLY A 20 -17.00 -16.42 -8.31
C GLY A 20 -18.22 -17.05 -8.98
N ALA A 21 -19.42 -16.85 -8.44
CA ALA A 21 -20.67 -17.28 -9.07
C ALA A 21 -21.22 -16.26 -10.09
N GLU A 22 -20.67 -15.04 -10.12
CA GLU A 22 -21.11 -13.95 -10.99
C GLU A 22 -20.07 -13.64 -12.06
N PRO A 23 -20.46 -13.08 -13.22
CA PRO A 23 -19.52 -12.52 -14.18
C PRO A 23 -18.57 -11.50 -13.55
N LEU A 24 -17.36 -11.38 -14.10
CA LEU A 24 -16.34 -10.47 -13.59
C LEU A 24 -16.78 -8.99 -13.66
N ASP A 25 -17.57 -8.65 -14.67
CA ASP A 25 -18.14 -7.33 -14.93
C ASP A 25 -19.54 -7.13 -14.35
N SER A 26 -20.03 -8.08 -13.55
CA SER A 26 -21.24 -7.86 -12.75
C SER A 26 -21.06 -6.62 -11.88
N PRO A 27 -22.13 -5.84 -11.61
CA PRO A 27 -22.01 -4.60 -10.84
C PRO A 27 -21.28 -4.77 -9.50
N ALA A 28 -21.54 -5.87 -8.78
CA ALA A 28 -20.90 -6.18 -7.51
C ALA A 28 -19.40 -6.48 -7.66
N ASN A 29 -19.00 -7.26 -8.67
CA ASN A 29 -17.59 -7.56 -8.90
C ASN A 29 -16.83 -6.33 -9.44
N ALA A 30 -17.47 -5.50 -10.27
CA ALA A 30 -16.91 -4.24 -10.75
C ALA A 30 -16.63 -3.28 -9.59
N GLU A 31 -17.58 -3.12 -8.65
CA GLU A 31 -17.38 -2.31 -7.44
C GLU A 31 -16.24 -2.86 -6.57
N ALA A 32 -16.21 -4.17 -6.32
CA ALA A 32 -15.13 -4.80 -5.56
C ALA A 32 -13.76 -4.60 -6.23
N LEU A 33 -13.68 -4.63 -7.57
CA LEU A 33 -12.45 -4.34 -8.31
C LEU A 33 -12.01 -2.88 -8.15
N MET A 34 -12.93 -1.92 -8.20
CA MET A 34 -12.61 -0.51 -7.97
C MET A 34 -12.06 -0.28 -6.56
N ILE A 35 -12.65 -0.91 -5.54
CA ILE A 35 -12.17 -0.84 -4.15
C ILE A 35 -10.78 -1.47 -4.04
N ARG A 36 -10.55 -2.62 -4.69
CA ARG A 36 -9.23 -3.27 -4.72
C ARG A 36 -8.16 -2.37 -5.33
N ASP A 37 -8.48 -1.74 -6.44
CA ASP A 37 -7.57 -0.86 -7.17
C ASP A 37 -7.15 0.34 -6.32
N ASP A 38 -8.10 1.00 -5.64
CA ASP A 38 -7.81 2.11 -4.73
C ASP A 38 -6.95 1.68 -3.52
N ALA A 39 -7.31 0.55 -2.90
CA ALA A 39 -6.57 0.00 -1.76
C ALA A 39 -5.12 -0.36 -2.13
N ILE A 40 -4.92 -0.96 -3.31
CA ILE A 40 -3.59 -1.33 -3.81
C ILE A 40 -2.75 -0.09 -4.12
N ARG A 41 -3.33 0.93 -4.77
CA ARG A 41 -2.61 2.20 -5.04
C ARG A 41 -2.17 2.88 -3.76
N THR A 42 -3.05 2.94 -2.76
CA THR A 42 -2.73 3.49 -1.44
C THR A 42 -1.59 2.71 -0.77
N TYR A 43 -1.65 1.38 -0.81
CA TYR A 43 -0.61 0.52 -0.25
C TYR A 43 0.75 0.72 -0.93
N ILE A 44 0.79 0.77 -2.26
CA ILE A 44 2.01 1.04 -3.04
C ILE A 44 2.61 2.40 -2.65
N ASN A 45 1.79 3.44 -2.55
CA ASN A 45 2.25 4.77 -2.16
C ASN A 45 2.85 4.78 -0.75
N GLY A 46 2.25 4.04 0.18
CA GLY A 46 2.81 3.86 1.54
C GLY A 46 4.17 3.15 1.51
N LEU A 47 4.31 2.07 0.73
CA LEU A 47 5.59 1.36 0.58
C LEU A 47 6.68 2.25 -0.02
N LEU A 48 6.35 3.02 -1.07
CA LEU A 48 7.28 3.97 -1.68
C LEU A 48 7.73 5.05 -0.69
N SER A 49 6.81 5.52 0.15
CA SER A 49 7.14 6.49 1.21
C SER A 49 8.07 5.90 2.27
N ALA A 50 7.85 4.65 2.69
CA ALA A 50 8.76 3.94 3.60
C ALA A 50 10.16 3.77 2.98
N LEU A 51 10.24 3.39 1.70
CA LEU A 51 11.51 3.27 0.98
C LEU A 51 12.26 4.60 0.91
N ARG A 52 11.56 5.71 0.58
CA ARG A 52 12.16 7.05 0.57
C ARG A 52 12.68 7.46 1.95
N CYS A 53 11.94 7.15 3.02
CA CYS A 53 12.39 7.39 4.38
C CYS A 53 13.69 6.63 4.70
N HIS A 54 13.76 5.34 4.34
CA HIS A 54 14.98 4.55 4.53
C HIS A 54 16.17 5.05 3.71
N GLN A 55 15.95 5.50 2.47
CA GLN A 55 16.98 6.12 1.64
C GLN A 55 17.54 7.38 2.31
N ALA A 56 16.66 8.29 2.74
CA ALA A 56 17.08 9.49 3.47
C ALA A 56 17.89 9.13 4.72
N ARG A 57 17.49 8.13 5.51
CA ARG A 57 18.26 7.66 6.67
C ARG A 57 19.68 7.21 6.31
N ARG A 58 19.84 6.47 5.20
CA ARG A 58 21.16 6.03 4.73
C ARG A 58 22.03 7.22 4.35
N ASP A 59 21.46 8.19 3.65
CA ASP A 59 22.18 9.39 3.21
C ASP A 59 22.60 10.28 4.40
N TYR A 60 21.78 10.35 5.45
CA TYR A 60 22.12 11.04 6.71
C TYR A 60 23.24 10.34 7.49
N GLY A 61 23.30 9.00 7.49
CA GLY A 61 24.33 8.23 8.20
C GLY A 61 25.66 8.09 7.43
N SER A 62 25.70 8.53 6.17
CA SER A 62 26.88 8.48 5.31
C SER A 62 27.60 9.85 5.19
N LYS A 63 27.14 10.87 5.93
CA LYS A 63 27.78 12.18 6.06
C LYS A 63 28.54 12.32 7.37
#